data_AF-A0A7X6TCS1-F1
#
_entry.id   AF-A0A7X6TCS1-F1
#
_cell.length_a   1.000
_cell.length_b   1.000
_cell.length_c   1.000
_cell.angle_alpha   90.00
_cell.angle_beta   90.00
_cell.angle_gamma   90.00
#
_symmetry.space_group_name_H-M   'P 1'
#
loop_
_entity.id
_entity.type
_entity.pdbx_description
1 polymer ?
#
loop_
_entity_poly.entity_id
_entity_poly.type
_entity_poly.pdbx_seq_one_letter_code
_entity_poly.pdbx_strand_id
1 'polypeptide(L)' 'MKTVSLKIDDSIFGETENILSRIKMSRNRYINEALEHYNKLQRRQIIEKRLKSDSDLVKNESINVLKDFERIDYVD' A
#
# COMPACT_ATOMS: atom_id res chain seq x y z
N MET A 1 -5.80 4.52 -22.84
CA MET A 1 -5.64 5.67 -21.92
C MET A 1 -6.99 6.34 -21.76
N LYS A 2 -7.35 6.81 -20.56
CA LYS A 2 -8.55 7.63 -20.34
C LYS A 2 -8.12 9.06 -20.04
N THR A 3 -8.83 10.04 -20.59
CA THR A 3 -8.58 11.46 -20.30
C THR A 3 -9.28 11.83 -18.99
N VAL A 4 -8.55 12.50 -18.10
CA VAL A 4 -9.06 13.00 -16.82
C VAL A 4 -8.75 14.48 -16.71
N SER A 5 -9.71 15.25 -16.20
CA SER A 5 -9.49 16.63 -15.78
C SER A 5 -9.13 16.62 -14.30
N LEU A 6 -7.94 17.10 -13.95
CA LEU A 6 -7.41 17.07 -12.59
C LEU A 6 -7.04 18.49 -12.15
N LYS A 7 -7.48 18.89 -10.96
CA LYS A 7 -7.02 20.11 -10.30
C LYS A 7 -5.80 19.79 -9.45
N ILE A 8 -4.72 20.54 -9.63
CA ILE A 8 -3.44 20.40 -8.93
C ILE A 8 -3.10 21.76 -8.35
N ASP A 9 -2.52 21.79 -7.15
CA ASP A 9 -2.03 23.04 -6.55
C ASP A 9 -0.89 23.64 -7.37
N ASP A 10 -0.86 24.98 -7.47
CA ASP A 10 0.11 25.71 -8.26
C ASP A 10 1.56 25.44 -7.80
N SER A 11 1.77 25.24 -6.50
CA SER A 11 3.08 24.89 -5.94
C SER A 11 3.58 23.54 -6.45
N ILE A 12 2.72 22.52 -6.43
CA ILE A 12 3.03 21.17 -6.91
C ILE A 12 3.26 21.19 -8.42
N PHE A 13 2.42 21.93 -9.16
CA PHE A 13 2.57 22.07 -10.60
C PHE A 13 3.90 22.74 -10.98
N GLY A 14 4.25 23.84 -10.32
CA GLY A 14 5.51 24.56 -10.56
C GLY A 14 6.74 23.71 -10.27
N GLU A 15 6.75 22.97 -9.16
CA GLU A 15 7.82 22.02 -8.85
C GLU A 15 7.92 20.90 -9.90
N THR A 16 6.77 20.35 -10.32
CA THR A 16 6.72 19.31 -11.34
C THR A 16 7.31 19.78 -12.66
N GLU A 17 6.94 20.96 -13.16
CA GLU A 17 7.51 21.50 -14.41
C GLU A 17 9.02 21.74 -14.29
N ASN A 18 9.49 22.23 -13.13
CA ASN A 18 10.92 22.41 -12.86
C ASN A 18 11.68 21.08 -12.92
N ILE A 19 11.13 20.00 -12.37
CA ILE A 19 11.73 18.66 -12.46
C ILE A 19 11.73 18.16 -13.90
N LEU A 20 10.60 18.29 -14.60
CA LEU A 20 10.45 17.82 -15.98
C LEU A 20 11.40 18.51 -16.96
N SER A 21 11.72 19.78 -16.71
CA SER A 21 12.73 20.52 -17.48
C SER A 21 14.12 19.85 -17.47
N ARG A 22 14.41 19.07 -16.42
CA ARG A 22 15.71 18.40 -16.22
C ARG A 22 15.70 16.96 -16.71
N ILE A 23 14.59 16.24 -16.54
CA ILE A 23 14.52 14.78 -16.79
C ILE A 23 13.96 14.39 -18.17
N LYS A 24 13.62 15.37 -19.04
CA LYS A 24 13.12 15.16 -20.42
C LYS A 24 12.01 14.10 -20.51
N MET A 25 11.08 14.12 -19.56
CA MET A 25 9.90 13.24 -19.52
C MET A 25 8.65 14.05 -19.87
N SER A 26 7.63 13.41 -20.45
CA SER A 26 6.34 14.06 -20.65
C SER A 26 5.57 14.17 -19.34
N ARG A 27 4.87 15.29 -19.14
CA ARG A 27 4.00 15.54 -17.98
C ARG A 27 3.05 14.37 -17.68
N ASN A 28 2.36 13.90 -18.71
CA ASN A 28 1.40 12.81 -18.56
C ASN A 28 2.08 11.50 -18.11
N ARG A 29 3.28 11.20 -18.62
CA ARG A 29 4.03 10.02 -18.17
C ARG A 29 4.41 10.14 -16.70
N TYR A 30 4.95 11.29 -16.31
CA TYR A 30 5.35 11.55 -14.94
C TYR A 30 4.19 11.43 -13.95
N ILE A 31 3.04 12.02 -14.28
CA ILE A 31 1.82 11.92 -13.45
C ILE A 31 1.34 10.47 -13.35
N ASN A 32 1.36 9.71 -14.45
CA ASN A 32 0.96 8.30 -14.42
C ASN A 32 1.91 7.45 -13.58
N GLU A 33 3.22 7.64 -13.70
CA GLU A 33 4.22 6.92 -12.90
C GLU A 33 4.10 7.26 -11.41
N ALA A 34 3.87 8.55 -11.07
CA ALA A 34 3.63 8.99 -9.69
C ALA A 34 2.36 8.34 -9.10
N LEU A 35 1.26 8.32 -9.87
CA LEU A 35 0.02 7.66 -9.46
C LEU A 35 0.19 6.15 -9.31
N GLU A 36 0.94 5.51 -10.20
CA GLU A 36 1.22 4.08 -10.08
C GLU A 36 1.98 3.76 -8.79
N HIS A 37 3.01 4.55 -8.48
CA HIS A 37 3.80 4.41 -7.26
C HIS A 37 2.93 4.62 -6.01
N TYR A 38 2.12 5.68 -5.99
CA TYR A 38 1.22 5.95 -4.86
C TYR A 38 0.17 4.85 -4.69
N ASN A 39 -0.39 4.33 -5.78
CA ASN A 39 -1.35 3.22 -5.72
C ASN A 39 -0.74 1.94 -5.14
N LYS A 40 0.53 1.64 -5.44
CA LYS A 40 1.25 0.50 -4.82
C LYS A 40 1.38 0.68 -3.32
N LEU A 41 1.74 1.88 -2.87
CA LEU A 41 1.82 2.21 -1.44
C LEU A 41 0.45 2.05 -0.75
N GLN A 42 -0.61 2.61 -1.34
CA GLN A 42 -1.96 2.53 -0.77
C GLN A 42 -2.46 1.09 -0.69
N ARG A 43 -2.22 0.27 -1.73
CA ARG A 43 -2.55 -1.16 -1.70
C ARG A 43 -1.86 -1.89 -0.56
N ARG A 44 -0.56 -1.64 -0.35
CA ARG A 44 0.19 -2.24 0.76
C ARG A 44 -0.43 -1.87 2.12
N GLN A 45 -0.76 -0.60 2.32
CA GLN A 45 -1.38 -0.13 3.57
C GLN A 45 -2.77 -0.73 3.80
N ILE A 46 -3.57 -0.92 2.74
CA ILE A 46 -4.88 -1.58 2.85
C ILE A 46 -4.71 -3.05 3.27
N ILE A 47 -3.76 -3.78 2.66
CA ILE A 47 -3.49 -5.18 3.00
C ILE A 47 -2.98 -5.28 4.44
N GLU A 48 -2.06 -4.43 4.84
CA GLU A 48 -1.51 -4.38 6.20
C GLU A 48 -2.63 -4.22 7.24
N LYS A 49 -3.56 -3.28 7.02
CA LYS A 49 -4.72 -3.07 7.91
C LYS A 49 -5.61 -4.30 7.99
N ARG A 50 -5.88 -4.97 6.86
CA ARG A 50 -6.67 -6.21 6.83
C ARG A 50 -5.98 -7.32 7.60
N LEU A 51 -4.72 -7.59 7.30
CA LEU A 51 -3.94 -8.62 7.99
C LEU A 51 -3.87 -8.38 9.49
N LYS A 52 -3.69 -7.14 9.92
CA LYS A 52 -3.71 -6.79 11.34
C LYS A 52 -5.07 -7.11 11.98
N SER A 53 -6.16 -6.67 11.35
CA SER A 53 -7.51 -6.96 11.83
C SER A 53 -7.81 -8.45 11.88
N ASP A 54 -7.47 -9.19 10.83
CA ASP A 54 -7.68 -10.63 10.74
C ASP A 54 -6.85 -11.38 11.78
N SER A 55 -5.57 -11.00 11.94
CA SER A 55 -4.69 -11.55 12.96
C SER A 55 -5.20 -11.29 14.37
N ASP A 56 -5.65 -10.08 14.67
CA ASP A 56 -6.19 -9.73 15.99
C ASP A 56 -7.46 -10.54 16.30
N LEU A 57 -8.31 -10.78 15.29
CA LEU A 57 -9.53 -11.58 15.43
C LEU A 57 -9.25 -13.05 15.75
N VAL A 58 -8.27 -13.68 15.07
CA VAL A 58 -8.00 -15.13 15.20
C VAL A 58 -6.94 -15.46 16.25
N LYS A 59 -6.25 -14.47 16.82
CA LYS A 59 -5.10 -14.66 17.71
C LYS A 59 -5.40 -15.58 18.90
N ASN A 60 -6.50 -15.33 19.61
CA ASN A 60 -6.82 -16.07 20.83
C ASN A 60 -7.13 -17.54 20.53
N GLU A 61 -7.95 -17.79 19.50
CA GLU A 61 -8.25 -19.16 19.03
C GLU A 61 -7.00 -19.88 18.56
N SER A 62 -6.14 -19.20 17.80
CA SER A 62 -4.88 -19.78 17.30
C SER A 62 -3.95 -20.20 18.44
N ILE A 63 -3.88 -19.40 19.52
CA ILE A 63 -3.10 -19.73 20.73
C ILE A 63 -3.73 -20.91 21.50
N ASN A 64 -5.06 -20.98 21.56
CA ASN A 64 -5.74 -22.09 22.24
C ASN A 64 -5.48 -23.41 21.53
N VAL A 65 -5.65 -23.43 20.20
CA VAL A 65 -5.35 -24.60 19.36
C VAL A 65 -3.89 -25.02 19.51
N LEU A 66 -2.95 -24.07 19.49
CA LEU A 66 -1.53 -24.36 19.72
C LEU A 66 -1.30 -25.08 21.05
N LYS A 67 -1.89 -24.58 22.14
CA LYS A 67 -1.79 -25.22 23.46
C LYS A 67 -2.39 -26.62 23.51
N ASP A 68 -3.44 -26.87 22.74
CA ASP A 68 -4.04 -28.19 22.66
C ASP A 68 -3.13 -29.18 21.93
N PHE A 69 -2.43 -28.75 20.86
CA PHE A 69 -1.40 -29.55 20.20
C PHE A 69 -0.19 -29.81 21.11
N GLU A 70 0.32 -28.78 21.80
CA GLU A 70 1.41 -28.94 22.76
C GLU A 70 1.06 -29.99 23.82
N ARG A 71 -0.17 -29.97 24.35
CA ARG A 71 -0.62 -30.98 25.32
C ARG A 71 -0.64 -32.40 24.79
N ILE A 72 -0.85 -32.61 23.49
CA ILE A 72 -0.84 -33.94 22.87
C ILE A 72 0.60 -34.48 22.78
N ASP A 73 1.57 -33.62 22.45
CA ASP A 73 2.98 -34.01 22.33
C ASP A 73 3.66 -34.32 23.68
N TYR A 74 3.09 -33.88 24.81
CA TYR A 74 3.59 -34.14 26.16
C TYR A 74 2.98 -35.37 26.86
N VAL A 75 2.11 -36.14 26.19
CA VAL A 75 1.58 -37.40 26.73
C VAL A 75 2.44 -38.57 26.21
N ASP A 76 3.55 -38.83 26.91
CA ASP A 76 4.21 -40.15 26.98
C ASP A 76 3.57 -40.97 28.11
#